data_AF-A0A950QAR2-F1
#
_entry.id   AF-A0A950QAR2-F1
#
_cell.length_a   1.000
_cell.length_b   1.000
_cell.length_c   1.000
_cell.angle_alpha   90.00
_cell.angle_beta   90.00
_cell.angle_gamma   90.00
#
_symmetry.space_group_name_H-M   'P 1'
#
loop_
_entity.id
_entity.type
_entity.pdbx_description
1 polymer ?
#
loop_
_entity_poly.entity_id
_entity_poly.type
_entity_poly.pdbx_seq_one_letter_code
_entity_poly.pdbx_strand_id
1 'polypeptide(L)'
;MTDRRDLAKVHADFVMALAAHKPCPIALDPNPEDFTARAICCETLIARMHTHLTALIADAAENEPGRAIRDAELLASIDAHLGDLKSDITGTLEQIAERIREARYDGCARGPFYRRRA
;
A
#
# COMPACT_ATOMS: atom_id res chain seq x y z
N MET A 1 -17.94 3.57 18.71
CA MET A 1 -17.31 4.09 19.93
C MET A 1 -15.83 3.86 19.76
N THR A 2 -15.20 4.70 18.95
CA THR A 2 -13.75 4.71 18.79
C THR A 2 -13.21 5.62 19.88
N ASP A 3 -12.48 5.09 20.87
CA ASP A 3 -11.92 5.95 21.92
C ASP A 3 -10.99 6.96 21.25
N ARG A 4 -10.97 8.22 21.70
CA ARG A 4 -10.02 9.24 21.20
C ARG A 4 -8.56 8.78 21.36
N ARG A 5 -8.29 7.87 22.30
CA ARG A 5 -7.01 7.15 22.43
C ARG A 5 -6.74 6.17 21.27
N ASP A 6 -7.77 5.57 20.69
CA ASP A 6 -7.67 4.68 19.53
C ASP A 6 -7.28 5.46 18.27
N LEU A 7 -7.82 6.66 18.06
CA LEU A 7 -7.44 7.49 16.91
C LEU A 7 -5.96 7.92 16.98
N ALA A 8 -5.50 8.38 18.15
CA ALA A 8 -4.11 8.76 18.35
C ALA A 8 -3.15 7.58 18.10
N LYS A 9 -3.55 6.37 18.52
CA LYS A 9 -2.81 5.14 18.25
C LYS A 9 -2.77 4.81 16.77
N VAL A 10 -3.90 4.82 16.07
CA VAL A 10 -3.97 4.55 14.62
C VAL A 10 -3.13 5.56 13.84
N HIS A 11 -3.17 6.84 14.22
CA HIS A 11 -2.32 7.86 13.63
C HIS A 11 -0.83 7.58 13.86
N ALA A 12 -0.43 7.27 15.10
CA ALA A 12 0.94 6.93 15.42
C ALA A 12 1.42 5.69 14.64
N ASP A 13 0.59 4.64 14.53
CA ASP A 13 0.90 3.44 13.75
C ASP A 13 1.11 3.77 12.27
N PHE A 14 0.29 4.65 11.68
CA PHE A 14 0.47 5.10 10.30
C PHE A 14 1.77 5.89 10.10
N VAL A 15 2.08 6.83 11.00
CA VAL A 15 3.33 7.62 10.95
C VAL A 15 4.56 6.73 11.13
N MET A 16 4.50 5.77 12.05
CA MET A 16 5.58 4.80 12.25
C MET A 16 5.77 3.90 11.03
N ALA A 17 4.69 3.49 10.37
CA ALA A 17 4.78 2.76 9.10
C ALA A 17 5.45 3.60 8.02
N LEU A 18 5.06 4.87 7.84
CA LEU A 18 5.73 5.79 6.90
C LEU A 18 7.22 5.95 7.20
N ALA A 19 7.59 6.09 8.47
CA ALA A 19 8.98 6.22 8.88
C ALA A 19 9.80 4.93 8.65
N ALA A 20 9.21 3.76 8.92
CA ALA A 20 9.84 2.46 8.70
C ALA A 20 10.02 2.14 7.20
N HIS A 21 9.17 2.71 6.36
CA HIS A 21 9.12 2.48 4.91
C HIS A 21 9.65 3.68 4.12
N LYS A 22 10.69 4.35 4.62
CA LYS A 22 11.32 5.47 3.95
C LYS A 22 11.71 5.08 2.51
N PRO A 23 11.36 5.89 1.48
CA PRO A 23 11.77 5.62 0.11
C PRO A 23 13.30 5.53 0.02
N CYS A 24 13.79 4.36 -0.34
CA CYS A 24 15.20 4.15 -0.66
C CYS A 24 15.38 4.24 -2.18
N PRO A 25 16.42 4.94 -2.67
CA PRO A 25 16.73 4.96 -4.10
C PRO A 25 16.87 3.53 -4.64
N ILE A 26 16.32 3.31 -5.83
CA ILE A 26 16.56 2.09 -6.59
C ILE A 26 17.99 2.17 -7.14
N ALA A 27 18.76 1.08 -7.05
CA ALA A 27 20.12 1.03 -7.56
C ALA A 27 20.16 1.24 -9.08
N LEU A 28 21.30 1.70 -9.61
CA LEU A 28 21.48 1.89 -11.05
C LEU A 28 21.35 0.58 -11.86
N ASP A 29 21.73 -0.55 -11.26
CA ASP A 29 21.49 -1.90 -11.78
C ASP A 29 20.54 -2.65 -10.83
N PRO A 30 19.23 -2.43 -10.97
CA PRO A 30 18.28 -2.90 -9.97
C PRO A 30 17.98 -4.39 -10.13
N ASN A 31 17.76 -5.06 -9.00
CA ASN A 31 17.34 -6.45 -9.01
C ASN A 31 15.80 -6.53 -9.15
N PRO A 32 15.20 -7.46 -9.90
CA PRO A 32 13.73 -7.57 -9.96
C PRO A 32 13.06 -7.65 -8.59
N GLU A 33 13.69 -8.34 -7.63
CA GLU A 33 13.22 -8.45 -6.24
C GLU A 33 13.13 -7.10 -5.53
N ASP A 34 13.87 -6.08 -5.97
CA ASP A 34 13.76 -4.74 -5.41
C ASP A 34 12.36 -4.17 -5.65
N PHE A 35 11.80 -4.35 -6.84
CA PHE A 35 10.47 -3.86 -7.18
C PHE A 35 9.37 -4.66 -6.49
N THR A 36 9.55 -5.98 -6.35
CA THR A 36 8.64 -6.82 -5.55
C THR A 36 8.58 -6.36 -4.09
N ALA A 37 9.74 -6.08 -3.47
CA ALA A 37 9.78 -5.56 -2.11
C ALA A 37 9.12 -4.18 -1.99
N ARG A 38 9.24 -3.33 -3.02
CA ARG A 38 8.61 -2.01 -3.08
C ARG A 38 7.08 -2.15 -3.22
N ALA A 39 6.59 -3.12 -3.99
CA ALA A 39 5.16 -3.38 -4.12
C ALA A 39 4.54 -3.76 -2.77
N ILE A 40 5.13 -4.70 -2.05
CA ILE A 40 4.70 -5.11 -0.69
C ILE A 40 4.70 -3.92 0.28
N CYS A 41 5.71 -3.07 0.18
CA CYS A 41 5.83 -1.85 0.98
C CYS A 41 4.66 -0.88 0.69
N CYS A 42 4.35 -0.64 -0.58
CA CYS A 42 3.22 0.20 -0.99
C CYS A 42 1.87 -0.37 -0.52
N GLU A 43 1.64 -1.68 -0.66
CA GLU A 43 0.43 -2.33 -0.15
C GLU A 43 0.24 -2.12 1.35
N THR A 44 1.32 -2.30 2.12
CA THR A 44 1.31 -2.12 3.57
C THR A 44 0.98 -0.67 3.94
N LEU A 45 1.60 0.31 3.27
CA LEU A 45 1.34 1.73 3.53
C LEU A 45 -0.09 2.14 3.16
N ILE A 46 -0.61 1.65 2.04
CA ILE A 46 -1.99 1.93 1.61
C ILE A 46 -2.99 1.33 2.60
N ALA A 47 -2.76 0.11 3.09
CA ALA A 47 -3.60 -0.50 4.12
C ALA A 47 -3.60 0.30 5.44
N ARG A 48 -2.44 0.86 5.83
CA ARG A 48 -2.35 1.72 7.02
C ARG A 48 -3.03 3.07 6.82
N MET A 49 -2.90 3.66 5.64
CA MET A 49 -3.61 4.89 5.27
C MET A 49 -5.12 4.68 5.28
N HIS A 50 -5.61 3.56 4.73
CA HIS A 50 -7.01 3.16 4.79
C HIS A 50 -7.54 3.10 6.23
N THR A 51 -6.80 2.42 7.12
CA THR A 51 -7.16 2.31 8.54
C THR A 51 -7.21 3.69 9.20
N HIS A 52 -6.27 4.57 8.87
CA HIS A 52 -6.22 5.92 9.43
C HIS A 52 -7.38 6.80 8.95
N LEU A 53 -7.70 6.79 7.66
CA LEU A 53 -8.84 7.54 7.11
C LEU A 53 -10.17 7.04 7.67
N THR A 54 -10.33 5.71 7.80
CA THR A 54 -11.51 5.10 8.42
C THR A 54 -11.70 5.57 9.86
N ALA A 55 -10.62 5.61 10.65
CA ALA A 55 -10.66 6.09 12.02
C ALA A 55 -11.02 7.58 12.11
N LEU A 56 -10.51 8.42 11.20
CA LEU A 56 -10.84 9.85 11.14
C LEU A 56 -12.32 10.08 10.80
N ILE A 57 -12.88 9.30 9.88
CA ILE A 57 -14.31 9.39 9.54
C ILE A 57 -15.18 8.96 10.71
N ALA A 58 -14.81 7.86 11.37
CA ALA A 58 -15.53 7.41 12.56
C ALA A 58 -15.50 8.45 13.69
N ASP A 59 -14.35 9.08 13.94
CA ASP A 59 -14.22 10.17 14.90
C ASP A 59 -15.07 11.39 14.49
N ALA A 60 -15.03 11.79 13.22
CA ALA A 60 -15.84 12.90 12.71
C ALA A 60 -17.35 12.64 12.87
N ALA A 61 -17.81 11.43 12.54
CA ALA A 61 -19.21 11.03 12.65
C ALA A 61 -19.71 11.00 14.11
N GLU A 62 -18.83 10.66 15.07
CA GLU A 62 -19.16 10.70 16.50
C GLU A 62 -19.26 12.14 17.05
N ASN A 63 -18.60 13.11 16.40
CA ASN A 63 -18.55 14.51 16.84
C ASN A 63 -19.47 15.45 16.06
N GLU A 64 -20.17 14.98 15.02
CA GLU A 64 -21.08 15.80 14.21
C GLU A 64 -22.54 15.72 14.71
N PRO A 65 -23.12 16.82 15.25
CA PRO A 65 -24.52 16.86 15.63
C PRO A 65 -25.41 16.88 14.37
N GLY A 66 -25.88 15.70 13.96
CA GLY A 66 -26.78 15.54 12.81
C GLY A 66 -26.49 14.34 11.92
N ARG A 67 -25.29 13.74 12.01
CA ARG A 67 -24.82 12.64 11.16
C ARG A 67 -25.12 12.86 9.67
N ALA A 68 -24.80 14.04 9.16
CA ALA A 68 -24.89 14.35 7.73
C ALA A 68 -23.86 13.57 6.90
N ILE A 69 -22.77 13.09 7.51
CA ILE A 69 -21.80 12.22 6.83
C ILE A 69 -22.46 10.87 6.51
N ARG A 70 -22.55 10.56 5.21
CA ARG A 70 -22.92 9.22 4.74
C ARG A 70 -21.70 8.31 4.85
N ASP A 71 -21.38 7.90 6.07
CA ASP A 71 -20.18 7.12 6.41
C ASP A 71 -19.98 5.93 5.46
N ALA A 72 -21.06 5.21 5.13
CA ALA A 72 -20.99 4.03 4.28
C ALA A 72 -20.60 4.34 2.82
N GLU A 73 -21.11 5.42 2.22
CA GLU A 73 -20.78 5.78 0.83
C GLU A 73 -19.35 6.34 0.74
N LEU A 74 -18.95 7.15 1.73
CA LEU A 74 -17.60 7.70 1.78
C LEU A 74 -16.56 6.60 2.01
N LEU A 75 -16.82 5.66 2.93
CA LEU A 75 -15.95 4.51 3.15
C LEU A 75 -15.84 3.63 1.91
N ALA A 76 -16.96 3.35 1.22
CA ALA A 76 -16.93 2.60 -0.03
C ALA A 76 -16.12 3.32 -1.14
N SER A 77 -16.21 4.65 -1.22
CA SER A 77 -15.41 5.45 -2.15
C SER A 77 -13.92 5.41 -1.81
N ILE A 78 -13.56 5.46 -0.52
CA ILE A 78 -12.17 5.31 -0.06
C ILE A 78 -11.65 3.91 -0.39
N ASP A 79 -12.44 2.86 -0.13
CA ASP A 79 -12.08 1.48 -0.45
C ASP A 79 -11.77 1.32 -1.94
N ALA A 80 -12.65 1.85 -2.80
CA ALA A 80 -12.47 1.80 -4.25
C ALA A 80 -11.21 2.54 -4.69
N HIS A 81 -11.04 3.80 -4.28
CA HIS A 81 -9.89 4.61 -4.70
C HIS A 81 -8.55 4.08 -4.18
N LEU A 82 -8.50 3.59 -2.95
CA LEU A 82 -7.29 2.97 -2.41
C LEU A 82 -7.02 1.60 -3.03
N GLY A 83 -8.07 0.86 -3.39
CA GLY A 83 -7.97 -0.38 -4.14
C GLY A 83 -7.36 -0.18 -5.52
N ASP A 84 -7.88 0.80 -6.27
CA ASP A 84 -7.38 1.18 -7.60
C ASP A 84 -5.92 1.65 -7.52
N LEU A 85 -5.63 2.59 -6.61
CA LEU A 85 -4.27 3.09 -6.42
C LEU A 85 -3.28 1.99 -6.06
N LYS A 86 -3.68 1.04 -5.20
CA LYS A 86 -2.87 -0.13 -4.86
C LYS A 86 -2.58 -0.95 -6.11
N SER A 87 -3.61 -1.30 -6.87
CA SER A 87 -3.49 -2.09 -8.10
C SER A 87 -2.57 -1.43 -9.14
N ASP A 88 -2.73 -0.11 -9.34
CA ASP A 88 -1.91 0.64 -10.29
C ASP A 88 -0.43 0.64 -9.90
N ILE A 89 -0.14 0.89 -8.63
CA ILE A 89 1.24 0.93 -8.12
C ILE A 89 1.87 -0.47 -8.17
N THR A 90 1.20 -1.48 -7.60
CA THR A 90 1.77 -2.83 -7.53
C THR A 90 1.90 -3.44 -8.91
N GLY A 91 0.90 -3.27 -9.78
CA GLY A 91 0.94 -3.71 -11.17
C GLY A 91 2.08 -3.06 -11.96
N THR A 92 2.30 -1.75 -11.78
CA THR A 92 3.44 -1.06 -12.41
C THR A 92 4.77 -1.61 -11.93
N LEU A 93 4.93 -1.82 -10.62
CA LEU A 93 6.17 -2.34 -10.04
C LEU A 93 6.45 -3.79 -10.48
N GLU A 94 5.43 -4.63 -10.54
CA GLU A 94 5.52 -6.00 -11.05
C GLU A 94 5.89 -6.06 -12.53
N GLN A 95 5.29 -5.19 -13.35
CA GLN A 95 5.63 -5.09 -14.78
C GLN A 95 7.09 -4.68 -14.97
N ILE A 96 7.60 -3.73 -14.18
CA ILE A 96 9.01 -3.33 -14.23
C ILE A 96 9.91 -4.50 -13.78
N ALA A 97 9.54 -5.19 -12.70
CA ALA A 97 10.28 -6.36 -12.21
C ALA A 97 10.40 -7.44 -13.30
N GLU A 98 9.28 -7.76 -13.96
CA GLU A 98 9.25 -8.77 -15.02
C GLU A 98 10.07 -8.32 -16.23
N ARG A 99 9.97 -7.05 -16.66
CA ARG A 99 10.78 -6.52 -17.77
C ARG A 99 12.28 -6.62 -17.50
N ILE A 100 12.73 -6.36 -16.27
CA ILE A 100 14.14 -6.49 -15.89
C ILE A 100 14.54 -7.97 -15.85
N ARG A 101 13.68 -8.84 -15.32
CA ARG A 101 13.89 -10.29 -15.29
C ARG A 101 14.02 -10.84 -16.72
N GLU A 102 13.13 -10.46 -17.61
CA GLU A 102 13.19 -10.81 -19.03
C GLU A 102 14.49 -10.29 -19.65
N ALA A 103 14.79 -9.00 -19.56
CA ALA A 103 16.01 -8.44 -20.14
C ALA A 103 17.31 -9.08 -19.61
N ARG A 104 17.34 -9.50 -18.35
CA ARG A 104 18.54 -10.10 -17.72
C ARG A 104 18.68 -11.59 -18.00
N TYR A 105 17.57 -12.31 -18.15
CA TYR A 105 17.57 -13.77 -18.22
C TYR A 105 17.04 -14.36 -19.54
N ASP A 106 16.54 -13.55 -20.46
CA ASP A 106 16.10 -14.02 -21.78
C ASP A 106 17.23 -14.77 -22.51
N GLY A 107 16.89 -15.93 -23.07
CA GLY A 107 17.86 -16.88 -23.66
C GLY A 107 18.70 -17.70 -22.66
N CYS A 108 18.63 -17.43 -21.35
CA CYS A 108 19.24 -18.32 -20.34
C CYS A 108 18.40 -19.59 -20.18
N ALA A 109 19.05 -20.75 -20.01
CA ALA A 109 18.34 -21.96 -19.63
C ALA A 109 17.52 -21.69 -18.36
N ARG A 110 16.23 -22.09 -18.33
CA ARG A 110 15.33 -21.92 -17.18
C ARG A 110 15.91 -22.60 -15.93
N GLY A 111 16.76 -21.88 -15.21
CA GLY A 111 17.39 -22.30 -13.97
C GLY A 111 16.54 -21.95 -12.74
N PRO A 112 17.04 -22.23 -11.52
CA PRO A 112 16.29 -22.04 -10.27
C PRO A 112 15.82 -20.58 -10.04
N PHE A 113 16.40 -19.62 -10.75
CA PHE A 113 16.06 -18.19 -10.72
C PHE A 113 14.71 -17.84 -11.37
N TYR A 114 14.10 -18.76 -12.13
CA TYR A 114 12.79 -18.58 -12.77
C TYR A 114 11.59 -19.04 -11.93
N ARG A 115 11.79 -19.50 -10.70
CA ARG A 115 10.66 -19.95 -9.88
C ARG A 115 9.85 -18.74 -9.40
N ARG A 116 8.71 -18.47 -10.06
CA ARG A 116 7.59 -17.78 -9.41
C ARG A 116 7.26 -18.58 -8.14
N ARG A 117 7.38 -17.97 -6.97
CA ARG A 117 6.81 -18.56 -5.74
C ARG A 117 5.30 -18.67 -5.98
N ALA A 118 4.81 -19.90 -5.97
CA ALA A 118 3.37 -20.22 -5.96
C ALA A 118 2.73 -19.74 -4.66
#